data_AF-U2HGL8-F1
#
_entry.id   AF-U2HGL8-F1
#
_cell.length_a   1.000
_cell.length_b   1.000
_cell.length_c   1.000
_cell.angle_alpha   90.00
_cell.angle_beta   90.00
_cell.angle_gamma   90.00
#
_symmetry.space_group_name_H-M   'P 1'
#
loop_
_entity.id
_entity.type
_entity.pdbx_description
1 polymer ?
#
loop_
_entity_poly.entity_id
_entity_poly.type
_entity_poly.pdbx_seq_one_letter_code
_entity_poly.pdbx_strand_id
1 'polypeptide(L)'
;MKSSNPITDYLLHASNFLPAIVFLFYGRLGPGQPDVRWTHAFLIGGVLALVHGAWLIRRADRNSIAIGVDLFLVIGAVLALVSPTGSRLWGEELGPAAMLVCVLVVGIVHTAWSDGGFVDGTFVDHARARSLSIVLLAVTVVALAVSIAMRHSPLWGGVVPLIALVVVRGRLRKQLVRAG
;
A
#
# COMPACT_ATOMS: atom_id res chain seq x y z
N MET A 1 -1.72 31.18 6.62
CA MET A 1 -1.47 29.92 7.36
C MET A 1 -2.80 29.18 7.46
N LYS A 2 -3.02 28.13 6.66
CA LYS A 2 -4.27 27.36 6.70
C LYS A 2 -4.17 26.44 7.93
N SER A 3 -5.05 26.62 8.92
CA SER A 3 -5.14 25.68 10.04
C SER A 3 -5.62 24.35 9.47
N SER A 4 -4.69 23.42 9.24
CA SER A 4 -5.05 22.05 8.91
C SER A 4 -5.68 21.45 10.16
N ASN A 5 -7.00 21.30 10.13
CA ASN A 5 -7.72 20.59 11.17
C ASN A 5 -7.15 19.16 11.21
N PRO A 6 -6.58 18.69 12.33
CA PRO A 6 -5.87 17.41 12.40
C PRO A 6 -6.73 16.23 11.96
N ILE A 7 -8.05 16.34 12.11
CA ILE A 7 -9.03 15.36 11.64
C ILE A 7 -9.06 15.30 10.11
N THR A 8 -8.99 16.44 9.43
CA THR A 8 -9.02 16.50 7.96
C THR A 8 -7.73 15.93 7.35
N ASP A 9 -6.57 16.22 7.93
CA ASP A 9 -5.30 15.62 7.50
C ASP A 9 -5.29 14.10 7.75
N TYR A 10 -5.82 13.64 8.89
CA TYR A 10 -5.95 12.21 9.17
C TYR A 10 -6.86 11.50 8.15
N LEU A 11 -8.03 12.09 7.85
CA LEU A 11 -8.97 11.55 6.85
C LEU A 11 -8.38 11.56 5.43
N LEU A 12 -7.60 12.58 5.07
CA LEU A 12 -6.88 12.64 3.80
C LEU A 12 -5.76 11.58 3.69
N HIS A 13 -5.12 11.24 4.80
CA HIS A 13 -4.14 10.15 4.82
C HIS A 13 -4.81 8.78 4.75
N ALA A 14 -5.92 8.59 5.47
CA ALA A 14 -6.71 7.37 5.44
C ALA A 14 -7.39 7.11 4.08
N SER A 15 -7.81 8.17 3.37
CA SER A 15 -8.46 8.03 2.06
C SER A 15 -7.54 7.44 1.00
N ASN A 16 -6.22 7.60 1.12
CA ASN A 16 -5.24 6.92 0.25
C ASN A 16 -5.30 5.39 0.35
N PHE A 17 -5.97 4.84 1.36
CA PHE A 17 -6.12 3.41 1.58
C PHE A 17 -7.59 2.98 1.56
N LEU A 18 -8.49 3.83 1.06
CA LEU A 18 -9.92 3.54 1.01
C LEU A 18 -10.25 2.20 0.32
N PRO A 19 -9.67 1.86 -0.85
CA PRO A 19 -9.91 0.55 -1.48
C PRO A 19 -9.54 -0.62 -0.55
N ALA A 20 -8.41 -0.51 0.14
CA ALA A 20 -7.92 -1.54 1.07
C ALA A 20 -8.80 -1.67 2.32
N ILE A 21 -9.31 -0.54 2.83
CA ILE A 21 -10.25 -0.53 3.96
C ILE A 21 -11.53 -1.28 3.55
N VAL A 22 -12.13 -0.91 2.41
CA VAL A 22 -13.35 -1.58 1.91
C VAL A 22 -13.11 -3.07 1.68
N PHE A 23 -11.99 -3.43 1.07
CA PHE A 23 -11.57 -4.81 0.86
C PHE A 23 -11.50 -5.60 2.18
N LEU A 24 -10.82 -5.07 3.20
CA LEU A 24 -10.66 -5.75 4.49
C LEU A 24 -12.01 -5.91 5.21
N PHE A 25 -12.84 -4.87 5.21
CA PHE A 25 -14.17 -4.94 5.81
C PHE A 25 -15.02 -6.02 5.15
N TYR A 26 -15.05 -6.06 3.82
CA TYR A 26 -15.82 -7.08 3.10
C TYR A 26 -15.22 -8.48 3.27
N GLY A 27 -13.89 -8.63 3.14
CA GLY A 27 -13.20 -9.91 3.26
C GLY A 27 -13.34 -10.56 4.64
N ARG A 28 -13.52 -9.75 5.69
CA ARG A 28 -13.67 -10.23 7.08
C ARG A 28 -15.12 -10.35 7.54
N LEU A 29 -15.97 -9.38 7.22
CA LEU A 29 -17.33 -9.26 7.77
C LEU A 29 -18.42 -9.47 6.71
N GLY A 30 -18.04 -9.60 5.44
CA GLY A 30 -18.98 -9.85 4.36
C GLY A 30 -19.74 -11.17 4.53
N PRO A 31 -20.91 -11.29 3.88
CA PRO A 31 -21.73 -12.50 3.91
C PRO A 31 -21.09 -13.63 3.09
N GLY A 32 -21.52 -14.87 3.37
CA GLY A 32 -21.18 -16.05 2.58
C GLY A 32 -20.00 -16.87 3.12
N GLN A 33 -19.70 -17.97 2.42
CA GLN A 33 -18.55 -18.83 2.75
C GLN A 33 -17.22 -18.10 2.48
N PRO A 34 -16.13 -18.46 3.18
CA PRO A 34 -14.84 -17.74 3.07
C PRO A 34 -14.36 -17.55 1.64
N ASP A 35 -14.37 -18.60 0.81
CA ASP A 35 -13.91 -18.54 -0.58
C ASP A 35 -14.69 -17.52 -1.42
N VAL A 36 -16.02 -17.53 -1.28
CA VAL A 36 -16.92 -16.61 -1.99
C VAL A 36 -16.73 -15.18 -1.48
N ARG A 37 -16.57 -15.01 -0.17
CA ARG A 37 -16.38 -13.70 0.46
C ARG A 37 -15.09 -13.02 0.01
N TRP A 38 -13.97 -13.75 0.01
CA TRP A 38 -12.69 -13.22 -0.47
C TRP A 38 -12.71 -12.91 -1.96
N THR A 39 -13.37 -13.74 -2.76
CA THR A 39 -13.59 -13.48 -4.20
C THR A 39 -14.29 -12.13 -4.40
N HIS A 40 -15.43 -11.91 -3.73
CA HIS A 40 -16.18 -10.66 -3.83
C HIS A 40 -15.40 -9.46 -3.27
N ALA A 41 -14.70 -9.64 -2.14
CA ALA A 41 -13.84 -8.60 -1.58
C ALA A 41 -12.80 -8.13 -2.60
N PHE A 42 -12.15 -9.07 -3.30
CA PHE A 42 -11.17 -8.75 -4.33
C PHE A 42 -11.79 -8.09 -5.55
N LEU A 43 -12.96 -8.53 -6.01
CA LEU A 43 -13.62 -7.88 -7.14
C LEU A 43 -14.01 -6.42 -6.83
N ILE A 44 -14.62 -6.19 -5.66
CA ILE A 44 -14.98 -4.84 -5.20
C ILE A 44 -13.71 -4.00 -5.00
N GLY A 45 -12.75 -4.53 -4.24
CA GLY A 45 -11.49 -3.86 -3.95
C GLY A 45 -10.67 -3.56 -5.20
N GLY A 46 -10.64 -4.47 -6.16
CA GLY A 46 -9.92 -4.32 -7.43
C GLY A 46 -10.51 -3.23 -8.32
N VAL A 47 -11.85 -3.17 -8.44
CA VAL A 47 -12.50 -2.07 -9.18
C VAL A 47 -12.19 -0.73 -8.52
N LEU A 48 -12.29 -0.64 -7.19
CA LEU A 48 -11.93 0.57 -6.45
C LEU A 48 -10.45 0.92 -6.62
N ALA A 49 -9.56 -0.07 -6.59
CA ALA A 49 -8.12 0.10 -6.75
C ALA A 49 -7.73 0.57 -8.15
N LEU A 50 -8.42 0.13 -9.21
CA LEU A 50 -8.18 0.65 -10.56
C LEU A 50 -8.52 2.14 -10.66
N VAL A 51 -9.69 2.53 -10.15
CA VAL A 51 -10.13 3.94 -10.15
C VAL A 51 -9.21 4.78 -9.28
N HIS A 52 -8.91 4.31 -8.08
CA HIS A 52 -8.07 4.99 -7.10
C HIS A 52 -6.61 5.11 -7.59
N GLY A 53 -6.02 4.02 -8.10
CA GLY A 53 -4.67 4.02 -8.66
C GLY A 53 -4.52 4.94 -9.87
N ALA A 54 -5.49 4.93 -10.80
CA ALA A 54 -5.50 5.86 -11.93
C ALA A 54 -5.57 7.32 -11.49
N TRP A 55 -6.37 7.61 -10.46
CA TRP A 55 -6.44 8.94 -9.86
C TRP A 55 -5.13 9.34 -9.16
N LEU A 56 -4.52 8.42 -8.42
CA LEU A 56 -3.30 8.67 -7.66
C LEU A 56 -2.08 8.91 -8.57
N ILE A 57 -1.97 8.17 -9.68
CA ILE A 57 -0.91 8.37 -10.68
C ILE A 57 -0.98 9.77 -11.32
N ARG A 58 -2.18 10.34 -11.44
CA ARG A 58 -2.39 11.69 -12.00
C ARG A 58 -2.16 12.82 -10.99
N ARG A 59 -2.07 12.52 -9.69
CA ARG A 59 -1.79 13.54 -8.67
C ARG A 59 -0.30 13.91 -8.64
N ALA A 60 -0.03 15.19 -8.34
CA ALA A 60 1.31 15.68 -8.07
C ALA A 60 1.91 15.08 -6.78
N ASP A 61 1.05 14.78 -5.80
CA ASP A 61 1.42 14.10 -4.55
C ASP A 61 1.09 12.61 -4.64
N ARG A 62 1.94 11.86 -5.35
CA ARG A 62 1.80 10.40 -5.47
C ARG A 62 2.08 9.72 -4.14
N ASN A 63 1.40 8.60 -3.90
CA ASN A 63 1.67 7.74 -2.74
C ASN A 63 2.02 6.33 -3.22
N SER A 64 3.32 6.08 -3.41
CA SER A 64 3.84 4.79 -3.89
C SER A 64 3.37 3.59 -3.04
N ILE A 65 3.21 3.77 -1.72
CA ILE A 65 2.70 2.71 -0.85
C ILE A 65 1.25 2.40 -1.22
N ALA A 66 0.40 3.42 -1.40
CA ALA A 66 -0.99 3.23 -1.81
C ALA A 66 -1.09 2.55 -3.19
N ILE A 67 -0.24 2.91 -4.16
CA ILE A 67 -0.18 2.23 -5.47
C ILE A 67 0.17 0.75 -5.29
N GLY A 68 1.12 0.42 -4.41
CA GLY A 68 1.46 -0.97 -4.10
C GLY A 68 0.31 -1.76 -3.47
N VAL A 69 -0.48 -1.11 -2.60
CA VAL A 69 -1.67 -1.71 -2.02
C VAL A 69 -2.77 -1.89 -3.09
N ASP A 70 -2.97 -0.91 -3.97
CA ASP A 70 -3.90 -1.03 -5.09
C ASP A 70 -3.48 -2.17 -6.04
N LEU A 71 -2.18 -2.32 -6.32
CA LEU A 71 -1.65 -3.41 -7.12
C LEU A 71 -1.99 -4.78 -6.52
N PHE A 72 -1.87 -4.93 -5.19
CA PHE A 72 -2.27 -6.15 -4.49
C PHE A 72 -3.75 -6.49 -4.72
N LEU A 73 -4.63 -5.48 -4.65
CA LEU A 73 -6.07 -5.66 -4.87
C LEU A 73 -6.38 -6.01 -6.33
N VAL A 74 -5.71 -5.36 -7.29
CA VAL A 74 -5.87 -5.65 -8.72
C VAL A 74 -5.43 -7.08 -9.03
N ILE A 75 -4.27 -7.52 -8.54
CA ILE A 75 -3.81 -8.90 -8.73
C ILE A 75 -4.80 -9.89 -8.13
N GLY A 76 -5.28 -9.63 -6.91
CA GLY A 76 -6.27 -10.49 -6.28
C GLY A 76 -7.62 -10.50 -7.00
N ALA A 77 -8.03 -9.40 -7.63
CA ALA A 77 -9.23 -9.34 -8.47
C ALA A 77 -9.08 -10.18 -9.74
N VAL A 78 -7.91 -10.12 -10.40
CA VAL A 78 -7.59 -10.98 -11.54
C VAL A 78 -7.60 -12.45 -11.11
N LEU A 79 -7.01 -12.79 -9.96
CA LEU A 79 -7.06 -14.13 -9.40
C LEU A 79 -8.50 -14.56 -9.10
N ALA A 80 -9.35 -13.68 -8.57
CA ALA A 80 -10.76 -13.97 -8.30
C ALA A 80 -11.55 -14.34 -9.55
N LEU A 81 -11.19 -13.81 -10.72
CA LEU A 81 -11.81 -14.17 -12.00
C LEU A 81 -11.40 -15.55 -12.53
N VAL A 82 -10.21 -16.04 -12.13
CA VAL A 82 -9.64 -17.29 -12.65
C VAL A 82 -9.75 -18.44 -11.66
N SER A 83 -9.64 -18.17 -10.36
CA SER A 83 -9.62 -19.16 -9.28
C SER A 83 -10.11 -18.58 -7.95
N PRO A 84 -11.31 -18.97 -7.46
CA PRO A 84 -11.78 -18.60 -6.13
C PRO A 84 -10.80 -19.03 -5.03
N THR A 85 -10.23 -20.23 -5.13
CA THR A 85 -9.20 -20.73 -4.21
C THR A 85 -7.92 -19.88 -4.26
N GLY A 86 -7.48 -19.48 -5.46
CA GLY A 86 -6.31 -18.61 -5.63
C GLY A 86 -6.51 -17.25 -4.97
N SER A 87 -7.68 -16.64 -5.13
CA SER A 87 -8.00 -15.36 -4.48
C SER A 87 -8.02 -15.50 -2.95
N ARG A 88 -8.57 -16.58 -2.41
CA ARG A 88 -8.53 -16.85 -0.96
C ARG A 88 -7.10 -17.01 -0.44
N LEU A 89 -6.26 -17.82 -1.08
CA LEU A 89 -4.86 -17.95 -0.68
C LEU A 89 -4.14 -16.59 -0.70
N TRP A 90 -4.40 -15.78 -1.72
CA TRP A 90 -3.83 -14.45 -1.87
C TRP A 90 -4.26 -13.48 -0.76
N GLY A 91 -5.54 -13.46 -0.39
CA GLY A 91 -6.09 -12.52 0.59
C GLY A 91 -6.05 -12.97 2.04
N GLU A 92 -6.36 -14.24 2.30
CA GLU A 92 -6.51 -14.79 3.64
C GLU A 92 -5.18 -15.32 4.19
N GLU A 93 -4.48 -16.14 3.42
CA GLU A 93 -3.26 -16.80 3.89
C GLU A 93 -2.02 -15.92 3.71
N LEU A 94 -1.82 -15.38 2.51
CA LEU A 94 -0.70 -14.48 2.23
C LEU A 94 -0.99 -13.05 2.70
N GLY A 95 -2.21 -12.58 2.43
CA GLY A 95 -2.78 -11.29 2.84
C GLY A 95 -1.75 -10.15 2.98
N PRO A 96 -1.32 -9.80 4.20
CA PRO A 96 -0.41 -8.69 4.39
C PRO A 96 0.98 -8.86 3.78
N ALA A 97 1.51 -10.09 3.72
CA ALA A 97 2.81 -10.35 3.12
C ALA A 97 2.75 -10.15 1.60
N ALA A 98 1.72 -10.67 0.93
CA ALA A 98 1.48 -10.44 -0.49
C ALA A 98 1.31 -8.94 -0.81
N MET A 99 0.59 -8.21 0.05
CA MET A 99 0.46 -6.76 -0.06
C MET A 99 1.82 -6.05 0.04
N LEU A 100 2.64 -6.39 1.03
CA LEU A 100 3.97 -5.80 1.21
C LEU A 100 4.93 -6.15 0.07
N VAL A 101 4.80 -7.34 -0.54
CA VAL A 101 5.51 -7.70 -1.77
C VAL A 101 5.11 -6.76 -2.91
N CYS A 102 3.81 -6.50 -3.09
CA CYS A 102 3.35 -5.57 -4.12
C CYS A 102 3.87 -4.14 -3.88
N VAL A 103 3.87 -3.68 -2.62
CA VAL A 103 4.47 -2.39 -2.22
C VAL A 103 5.97 -2.36 -2.49
N LEU A 104 6.69 -3.45 -2.21
CA LEU A 104 8.12 -3.56 -2.51
C LEU A 104 8.39 -3.48 -4.01
N VAL A 105 7.63 -4.21 -4.82
CA VAL A 105 7.75 -4.17 -6.29
C VAL A 105 7.52 -2.76 -6.82
N VAL A 106 6.45 -2.07 -6.40
CA VAL A 106 6.20 -0.68 -6.77
C VAL A 106 7.33 0.23 -6.30
N GLY A 107 7.84 0.03 -5.09
CA GLY A 107 8.98 0.79 -4.57
C GLY A 107 10.24 0.60 -5.42
N ILE A 108 10.55 -0.61 -5.86
CA ILE A 108 11.70 -0.90 -6.74
C ILE A 108 11.51 -0.19 -8.08
N VAL A 109 10.33 -0.34 -8.70
CA VAL A 109 9.98 0.29 -9.97
C VAL A 109 10.09 1.82 -9.87
N HIS A 110 9.52 2.43 -8.84
CA HIS A 110 9.61 3.87 -8.64
C HIS A 110 11.04 4.32 -8.31
N THR A 111 11.83 3.55 -7.56
CA THR A 111 13.23 3.90 -7.30
C THR A 111 14.09 3.82 -8.56
N ALA A 112 13.76 2.94 -9.51
CA ALA A 112 14.51 2.76 -10.75
C ALA A 112 14.09 3.74 -11.86
N TRP A 113 12.80 4.08 -11.95
CA TRP A 113 12.24 4.84 -13.08
C TRP A 113 11.60 6.19 -12.73
N SER A 114 11.41 6.53 -11.45
CA SER A 114 10.83 7.81 -11.02
C SER A 114 11.90 8.73 -10.43
N ASP A 115 11.91 9.97 -10.90
CA ASP A 115 12.77 11.04 -10.40
C ASP A 115 12.59 11.33 -8.90
N GLY A 116 11.39 11.08 -8.37
CA GLY A 116 11.07 11.22 -6.95
C GLY A 116 11.31 9.95 -6.10
N GLY A 117 11.65 8.85 -6.75
CA GLY A 117 11.86 7.54 -6.11
C GLY A 117 10.64 7.01 -5.35
N PHE A 118 10.86 6.02 -4.49
CA PHE A 118 9.82 5.42 -3.65
C PHE A 118 9.27 6.39 -2.57
N VAL A 119 10.02 7.44 -2.24
CA VAL A 119 9.61 8.47 -1.27
C VAL A 119 8.68 9.52 -1.90
N ASP A 120 8.54 9.53 -3.23
CA ASP A 120 7.76 10.51 -4.01
C ASP A 120 8.22 11.97 -3.74
N GLY A 121 9.53 12.20 -3.73
CA GLY A 121 10.12 13.52 -3.57
C GLY A 121 10.00 14.39 -4.83
N THR A 122 9.91 15.71 -4.66
CA THR A 122 9.98 16.66 -5.78
C THR A 122 11.44 16.88 -6.20
N PHE A 123 11.63 17.02 -7.51
CA PHE A 123 12.85 17.04 -8.37
C PHE A 123 14.10 17.83 -7.93
N VAL A 124 14.23 18.31 -6.70
CA VAL A 124 15.32 19.21 -6.28
C VAL A 124 16.63 18.46 -6.00
N ASP A 125 16.60 17.18 -5.62
CA ASP A 125 17.82 16.38 -5.37
C ASP A 125 17.60 14.86 -5.60
N HIS A 126 17.88 14.41 -6.82
CA HIS A 126 17.69 13.01 -7.24
C HIS A 126 18.58 12.02 -6.48
N ALA A 127 19.82 12.39 -6.15
CA ALA A 127 20.75 11.51 -5.46
C ALA A 127 20.26 11.20 -4.04
N ARG A 128 19.75 12.24 -3.36
CA ARG A 128 19.18 12.10 -2.02
C ARG A 128 17.83 11.41 -2.03
N ALA A 129 16.98 11.69 -3.01
CA ALA A 129 15.72 10.96 -3.21
C ALA A 129 15.95 9.46 -3.39
N ARG A 130 16.97 9.08 -4.17
CA ARG A 130 17.37 7.67 -4.35
C ARG A 130 17.91 7.05 -3.06
N SER A 131 18.79 7.73 -2.34
CA SER A 131 19.31 7.24 -1.06
C SER A 131 18.19 6.97 -0.05
N LEU A 132 17.24 7.88 0.08
CA LEU A 132 16.11 7.72 1.01
C LEU A 132 15.12 6.65 0.51
N SER A 133 14.99 6.48 -0.81
CA SER A 133 14.21 5.39 -1.39
C SER A 133 14.83 4.02 -1.08
N ILE A 134 16.16 3.89 -1.11
CA ILE A 134 16.86 2.66 -0.68
C ILE A 134 16.60 2.37 0.80
N VAL A 135 16.66 3.39 1.66
CA VAL A 135 16.31 3.24 3.08
C VAL A 135 14.86 2.76 3.24
N LEU A 136 13.92 3.35 2.50
CA LEU A 136 12.52 2.96 2.56
C LEU A 136 12.31 1.53 2.02
N LEU A 137 13.03 1.12 0.97
CA LEU A 137 13.02 -0.27 0.47
C LEU A 137 13.53 -1.24 1.54
N ALA A 138 14.64 -0.92 2.21
CA ALA A 138 15.17 -1.74 3.30
C ALA A 138 14.14 -1.88 4.44
N VAL A 139 13.47 -0.79 4.81
CA VAL A 139 12.37 -0.81 5.78
C VAL A 139 11.20 -1.67 5.30
N THR A 140 10.83 -1.62 4.01
CA THR A 140 9.80 -2.51 3.45
C THR A 140 10.21 -3.98 3.53
N VAL A 141 11.48 -4.31 3.27
CA VAL A 141 11.98 -5.70 3.40
C VAL A 141 11.90 -6.17 4.85
N VAL A 142 12.30 -5.34 5.81
CA VAL A 142 12.16 -5.66 7.25
C VAL A 142 10.68 -5.82 7.63
N ALA A 143 9.81 -4.91 7.18
CA ALA A 143 8.37 -4.98 7.40
C ALA A 143 7.77 -6.28 6.84
N LEU A 144 8.22 -6.70 5.65
CA LEU A 144 7.81 -7.97 5.03
C LEU A 144 8.30 -9.17 5.85
N ALA A 145 9.56 -9.16 6.33
CA ALA A 145 10.07 -10.23 7.18
C ALA A 145 9.27 -10.36 8.48
N VAL A 146 8.94 -9.23 9.13
CA VAL A 146 8.05 -9.20 10.31
C VAL A 146 6.66 -9.72 9.96
N SER A 147 6.11 -9.32 8.81
CA SER A 147 4.80 -9.78 8.33
C SER A 147 4.75 -11.31 8.18
N ILE A 148 5.78 -11.90 7.60
CA ILE A 148 5.90 -13.36 7.43
C ILE A 148 6.06 -14.05 8.78
N ALA A 149 6.91 -13.54 9.66
CA ALA A 149 7.14 -14.11 10.99
C ALA A 149 5.89 -14.05 11.88
N MET A 150 5.10 -12.98 11.76
CA MET A 150 3.90 -12.73 12.57
C MET A 150 2.60 -13.00 11.82
N ARG A 151 2.62 -13.81 10.74
CA ARG A 151 1.47 -14.09 9.86
C ARG A 151 0.21 -14.55 10.60
N HIS A 152 0.37 -15.17 11.78
CA HIS A 152 -0.73 -15.66 12.61
C HIS A 152 -1.54 -14.54 13.28
N SER A 153 -1.00 -13.32 13.36
CA SER A 153 -1.73 -12.16 13.87
C SER A 153 -1.89 -11.09 12.80
N PRO A 154 -3.11 -10.86 12.28
CA PRO A 154 -3.36 -9.87 11.22
C PRO A 154 -2.95 -8.44 11.61
N LEU A 155 -3.03 -8.09 12.89
CA LEU A 155 -2.66 -6.77 13.39
C LEU A 155 -1.13 -6.59 13.37
N TRP A 156 -0.39 -7.52 13.94
CA TRP A 156 1.07 -7.46 14.03
C TRP A 156 1.76 -7.77 12.71
N GLY A 157 1.20 -8.67 11.91
CA GLY A 157 1.73 -9.05 10.60
C GLY A 157 1.31 -8.11 9.47
N GLY A 158 0.27 -7.29 9.64
CA GLY A 158 -0.23 -6.45 8.55
C GLY A 158 -0.38 -4.97 8.88
N VAL A 159 -1.24 -4.65 9.84
CA VAL A 159 -1.56 -3.25 10.16
C VAL A 159 -0.33 -2.51 10.68
N VAL A 160 0.40 -3.10 11.63
CA VAL A 160 1.59 -2.49 12.24
C VAL A 160 2.70 -2.26 11.20
N PRO A 161 3.12 -3.25 10.39
CA PRO A 161 4.12 -3.04 9.35
C PRO A 161 3.74 -1.97 8.32
N LEU A 162 2.47 -1.94 7.91
CA LEU A 162 1.99 -0.94 6.95
C LEU A 162 2.00 0.48 7.54
N ILE A 163 1.50 0.65 8.78
CA ILE A 163 1.52 1.94 9.47
C ILE A 163 2.96 2.42 9.67
N ALA A 164 3.85 1.53 10.10
CA ALA A 164 5.27 1.84 10.26
C ALA A 164 5.87 2.37 8.95
N LEU A 165 5.57 1.70 7.82
CA LEU A 165 6.06 2.12 6.51
C LEU A 165 5.52 3.50 6.10
N VAL A 166 4.22 3.75 6.31
CA VAL A 166 3.59 5.05 6.02
C VAL A 166 4.23 6.18 6.86
N VAL A 167 4.46 5.93 8.15
CA VAL A 167 5.10 6.89 9.05
C VAL A 167 6.55 7.17 8.64
N VAL A 168 7.33 6.13 8.34
CA VAL A 168 8.71 6.27 7.89
C VAL A 168 8.77 7.05 6.58
N ARG A 169 7.96 6.69 5.57
CA ARG A 169 7.87 7.45 4.31
C ARG A 169 7.55 8.92 4.56
N GLY A 170 6.57 9.21 5.42
CA GLY A 170 6.21 10.58 5.80
C GLY A 170 7.37 11.35 6.45
N ARG A 171 8.19 10.70 7.28
CA ARG A 171 9.38 11.30 7.88
C ARG A 171 10.49 11.55 6.85
N LEU A 172 10.79 10.56 5.99
CA LEU A 172 11.82 10.68 4.95
C LEU A 172 11.44 11.78 3.93
N ARG A 173 10.16 11.88 3.56
CA ARG A 173 9.68 12.94 2.68
C ARG A 173 9.82 14.33 3.30
N LYS A 174 9.53 14.48 4.61
CA LYS A 174 9.78 15.73 5.33
C LYS A 174 11.27 16.08 5.40
N GLN A 175 12.16 15.08 5.50
CA GLN A 175 13.60 15.31 5.46
C GLN A 175 14.09 15.77 4.08
N LEU A 176 13.49 15.27 2.99
CA LEU A 176 13.76 15.77 1.62
C LEU A 176 13.37 17.24 1.47
N VAL A 177 12.17 17.61 1.90
CA VAL A 177 11.67 18.98 1.77
C VAL A 177 12.44 19.99 2.62
N ARG A 178 12.97 19.59 3.78
CA ARG A 178 13.77 20.48 4.65
C ARG A 178 15.20 20.71 4.15
N ALA A 179 15.65 19.92 3.17
CA ALA A 179 17.02 19.92 2.71
C ALA A 179 17.22 20.59 1.34
N GLY A 180 16.14 20.93 0.64
CA GLY A 180 16.13 21.78 -0.55
C GLY A 180 15.55 23.14 -0.24
#